data_AF-A0A6A7LFE1-F1
#
_entry.id   AF-A0A6A7LFE1-F1
#
_cell.length_a   1.000
_cell.length_b   1.000
_cell.length_c   1.000
_cell.angle_alpha   90.00
_cell.angle_beta   90.00
_cell.angle_gamma   90.00
#
_symmetry.space_group_name_H-M   'P 1'
#
loop_
_entity.id
_entity.type
_entity.pdbx_description
1 polymer ?
#
loop_
_entity_poly.entity_id
_entity_poly.type
_entity_poly.pdbx_seq_one_letter_code
_entity_poly.pdbx_strand_id
1 'polypeptide(L)'
;MSIRKDGPFFDEISEKLFSDIPDSASAVAKVFLNIEQFEIGQSYVTAKIVNKYGDKVGLNIQGGKPGIELQESLFRLRGKELPRHVFVLTRVKDSANLLVRKLPVLGIKDWLLIYEDTLFLLAVKDRYDEIEFRVV
;
A
#
# COMPACT_ATOMS: atom_id res chain seq x y z
N MET A 1 -19.40 16.05 24.95
CA MET A 1 -18.67 14.78 24.80
C MET A 1 -19.23 14.10 23.55
N SER A 2 -18.58 14.28 22.40
CA SER A 2 -19.11 13.83 21.11
C SER A 2 -18.76 12.35 20.90
N ILE A 3 -19.78 11.52 20.72
CA ILE A 3 -19.66 10.09 20.46
C ILE A 3 -19.06 9.95 19.06
N ARG A 4 -17.83 9.43 18.95
CA ARG A 4 -17.20 9.12 17.65
C ARG A 4 -18.10 8.15 16.89
N LYS A 5 -18.48 8.52 15.67
CA LYS A 5 -19.39 7.78 14.80
C LYS A 5 -18.67 6.97 13.72
N ASP A 6 -17.36 6.72 13.89
CA ASP A 6 -16.51 6.12 12.87
C ASP A 6 -15.93 4.80 13.41
N GLY A 7 -16.24 3.68 12.75
CA GLY A 7 -15.73 2.34 13.10
C GLY A 7 -14.21 2.20 12.86
N PRO A 8 -13.61 1.02 13.08
CA PRO A 8 -12.16 0.82 12.98
C PRO A 8 -11.61 0.90 11.54
N PHE A 9 -12.49 0.91 10.52
CA PHE A 9 -12.14 0.91 9.10
C PHE A 9 -12.39 2.26 8.45
N PHE A 10 -11.62 2.58 7.41
CA PHE A 10 -11.76 3.84 6.67
C PHE A 10 -13.06 3.88 5.84
N ASP A 11 -13.46 2.74 5.27
CA ASP A 11 -14.66 2.57 4.47
C ASP A 11 -15.17 1.11 4.50
N GLU A 12 -16.37 0.88 3.96
CA GLU A 12 -16.99 -0.45 3.87
C GLU A 12 -16.17 -1.44 3.03
N ILE A 13 -15.41 -0.94 2.04
CA ILE A 13 -14.53 -1.78 1.22
C ILE A 13 -13.43 -2.37 2.10
N SER A 14 -12.82 -1.52 2.94
CA SER A 14 -11.77 -1.93 3.87
C SER A 14 -12.27 -2.95 4.88
N GLU A 15 -13.48 -2.74 5.40
CA GLU A 15 -14.13 -3.68 6.32
C GLU A 15 -14.37 -5.05 5.66
N LYS A 16 -14.94 -5.08 4.45
CA LYS A 16 -15.21 -6.32 3.70
C LYS A 16 -13.93 -7.08 3.34
N LEU A 17 -12.87 -6.36 2.98
CA LEU A 17 -11.59 -6.98 2.60
C LEU A 17 -10.78 -7.47 3.80
N PHE A 18 -11.05 -6.98 5.02
CA PHE A 18 -10.21 -7.28 6.18
C PHE A 18 -10.15 -8.78 6.49
N SER A 19 -11.27 -9.49 6.37
CA SER A 19 -11.32 -10.95 6.57
C SER A 19 -10.57 -11.74 5.51
N ASP A 20 -10.30 -11.15 4.34
CA ASP A 20 -9.63 -11.81 3.21
C ASP A 20 -8.11 -11.63 3.24
N ILE A 21 -7.59 -10.80 4.15
CA ILE A 21 -6.16 -10.56 4.26
C ILE A 21 -5.51 -11.86 4.74
N PRO A 22 -4.51 -12.39 4.01
CA PRO A 22 -3.83 -13.61 4.44
C PRO A 22 -3.11 -13.38 5.77
N ASP A 23 -3.19 -14.37 6.66
CA ASP A 23 -2.33 -14.42 7.82
C ASP A 23 -0.85 -14.44 7.41
N SER A 24 0.01 -13.95 8.30
CA SER A 24 1.43 -13.75 7.97
C SER A 24 2.17 -15.01 7.52
N ALA A 25 1.70 -16.19 7.93
CA ALA A 25 2.27 -17.48 7.52
C ALA A 25 1.87 -17.91 6.10
N SER A 26 0.76 -17.38 5.58
CA SER A 26 0.18 -17.74 4.28
C SER A 26 0.53 -16.74 3.18
N ALA A 27 1.09 -15.58 3.55
CA ALA A 27 1.52 -14.57 2.59
C ALA A 27 2.84 -14.96 1.90
N VAL A 28 2.89 -14.84 0.57
CA VAL A 28 4.10 -15.10 -0.24
C VAL A 28 5.21 -14.12 0.13
N ALA A 29 4.84 -12.89 0.45
CA ALA A 29 5.74 -11.86 0.97
C ALA A 29 4.97 -10.88 1.87
N LYS A 30 5.67 -10.40 2.91
CA LYS A 30 5.26 -9.26 3.74
C LYS A 30 6.28 -8.15 3.59
N VAL A 31 5.84 -6.97 3.17
CA VAL A 31 6.68 -5.77 3.09
C VAL A 31 6.03 -4.67 3.93
N PHE A 32 6.85 -3.96 4.69
CA PHE A 32 6.44 -2.80 5.47
C PHE A 32 7.37 -1.65 5.13
N LEU A 33 6.81 -0.51 4.78
CA LEU A 33 7.55 0.69 4.41
C LEU A 33 7.12 1.85 5.30
N ASN A 34 8.11 2.56 5.84
CA ASN A 34 7.93 3.85 6.47
C ASN A 34 8.19 4.95 5.44
N ILE A 35 7.33 5.96 5.43
CA ILE A 35 7.32 7.08 4.50
C ILE A 35 7.50 8.34 5.33
N GLU A 36 8.67 8.96 5.20
CA GLU A 36 8.96 10.22 5.90
C GLU A 36 8.17 11.38 5.31
N GLN A 37 8.09 11.44 3.98
CA GLN A 37 7.40 12.51 3.26
C GLN A 37 6.99 12.06 1.85
N PHE A 38 5.82 12.50 1.42
CA PHE A 38 5.40 12.45 0.01
C PHE A 38 5.84 13.72 -0.74
N GLU A 39 6.36 13.52 -1.94
CA GLU A 39 6.60 14.55 -2.94
C GLU A 39 5.45 14.55 -3.96
N ILE A 40 4.82 15.69 -4.18
CA ILE A 40 3.66 15.81 -5.09
C ILE A 40 4.16 16.16 -6.49
N GLY A 41 3.89 15.27 -7.45
CA GLY A 41 4.05 15.53 -8.89
C GLY A 41 2.75 16.03 -9.53
N GLN A 42 2.73 16.15 -10.85
CA GLN A 42 1.57 16.69 -11.58
C GLN A 42 0.34 15.75 -11.53
N SER A 43 0.55 14.43 -11.61
CA SER A 43 -0.52 13.42 -11.64
C SER A 43 -0.25 12.21 -10.75
N TYR A 44 0.76 12.30 -9.89
CA TYR A 44 1.22 11.23 -9.02
C TYR A 44 1.89 11.82 -7.78
N VAL A 45 2.08 11.01 -6.75
CA VAL A 45 2.99 11.31 -5.64
C VAL A 45 4.12 10.31 -5.62
N THR A 46 5.27 10.72 -5.12
CA THR A 46 6.43 9.86 -4.91
C THR A 46 6.90 9.87 -3.48
N ALA A 47 7.53 8.80 -3.05
CA ALA A 47 8.33 8.75 -1.84
C ALA A 47 9.61 7.97 -2.10
N LYS A 48 10.73 8.49 -1.58
CA LYS A 48 11.99 7.75 -1.52
C LYS A 48 12.11 7.15 -0.14
N ILE A 49 12.19 5.83 -0.10
CA ILE A 49 12.12 5.06 1.14
C ILE A 49 13.42 4.27 1.27
N VAL A 50 13.92 4.13 2.49
CA VAL A 50 14.99 3.17 2.80
C VAL A 50 14.35 2.01 3.57
N ASN A 51 14.40 0.81 3.00
CA ASN A 51 13.85 -0.35 3.67
C ASN A 51 14.75 -0.78 4.86
N LYS A 52 14.29 -1.74 5.67
CA LYS A 52 15.06 -2.25 6.82
C LYS A 52 16.41 -2.91 6.50
N TYR A 53 16.67 -3.20 5.23
CA TYR A 53 17.95 -3.76 4.75
C TYR A 53 18.89 -2.68 4.22
N GLY A 54 18.47 -1.42 4.20
CA GLY A 54 19.24 -0.30 3.66
C GLY A 54 19.03 -0.06 2.16
N ASP A 55 18.16 -0.82 1.49
CA ASP A 55 17.90 -0.63 0.07
C ASP A 55 17.01 0.58 -0.16
N LYS A 56 17.29 1.34 -1.22
CA LYS A 56 16.44 2.43 -1.69
C LYS A 56 15.24 1.85 -2.45
N VAL A 57 14.05 2.25 -2.04
CA VAL A 57 12.78 1.92 -2.66
C VAL A 57 12.18 3.22 -3.20
N GLY A 58 11.96 3.27 -4.50
CA GLY A 58 11.15 4.31 -5.12
C GLY A 58 9.69 3.88 -5.10
N LEU A 59 8.84 4.64 -4.41
CA LEU A 59 7.39 4.47 -4.42
C LEU A 59 6.75 5.57 -5.27
N ASN A 60 5.88 5.20 -6.19
CA ASN A 60 5.01 6.11 -6.92
C ASN A 60 3.55 5.67 -6.75
N ILE A 61 2.68 6.62 -6.46
CA ILE A 61 1.24 6.38 -6.30
C ILE A 61 0.49 7.37 -7.18
N GLN A 62 -0.45 6.88 -7.98
CA GLN A 62 -1.33 7.72 -8.77
C GLN A 62 -2.75 7.16 -8.81
N GLY A 63 -3.70 8.02 -9.19
CA GLY A 63 -5.07 7.58 -9.44
C GLY A 63 -5.21 6.77 -10.74
N GLY A 64 -6.40 6.20 -10.95
CA GLY A 64 -6.77 5.48 -12.16
C GLY A 64 -7.18 4.03 -11.92
N LYS A 65 -7.03 3.19 -12.96
CA LYS A 65 -7.44 1.78 -12.91
C LYS A 65 -6.65 1.04 -11.81
N PRO A 66 -7.33 0.38 -10.84
CA PRO A 66 -6.66 -0.27 -9.72
C PRO A 66 -5.61 -1.30 -10.14
N GLY A 67 -4.43 -1.22 -9.55
CA GLY A 67 -3.35 -2.19 -9.78
C GLY A 67 -2.05 -1.84 -9.09
N ILE A 68 -1.10 -2.77 -9.12
CA ILE A 68 0.24 -2.59 -8.56
C ILE A 68 1.30 -3.24 -9.45
N GLU A 69 2.40 -2.54 -9.68
CA GLU A 69 3.62 -3.11 -10.26
C GLU A 69 4.69 -3.23 -9.18
N LEU A 70 5.19 -4.46 -8.98
CA LEU A 70 6.04 -4.80 -7.85
C LEU A 70 7.52 -4.56 -8.18
N GLN A 71 8.28 -4.07 -7.20
CA GLN A 71 9.73 -4.04 -7.29
C GLN A 71 10.31 -5.41 -6.91
N GLU A 72 11.02 -6.08 -7.82
CA GLU A 72 11.49 -7.46 -7.60
C GLU A 72 12.33 -7.62 -6.33
N SER A 73 13.30 -6.71 -6.13
CA SER A 73 14.21 -6.73 -4.98
C SER A 73 13.49 -6.55 -3.65
N LEU A 74 12.44 -5.73 -3.63
CA LEU A 74 11.67 -5.43 -2.43
C LEU A 74 10.83 -6.63 -1.98
N PHE A 75 10.18 -7.29 -2.93
CA PHE A 75 9.29 -8.42 -2.65
C PHE A 75 9.99 -9.78 -2.73
N ARG A 76 11.27 -9.82 -3.15
CA ARG A 76 12.11 -11.03 -3.25
C ARG A 76 11.44 -12.15 -4.05
N LEU A 77 10.83 -11.82 -5.18
CA LEU A 77 10.03 -12.75 -5.98
C LEU A 77 10.84 -13.74 -6.84
N ARG A 78 12.13 -13.95 -6.54
CA ARG A 78 13.09 -14.70 -7.38
C ARG A 78 12.52 -16.04 -7.90
N GLY A 79 12.23 -16.09 -9.20
CA GLY A 79 11.81 -17.30 -9.92
C GLY A 79 10.42 -17.83 -9.57
N LYS A 80 9.58 -17.05 -8.87
CA LYS A 80 8.20 -17.43 -8.54
C LYS A 80 7.23 -16.92 -9.61
N GLU A 81 6.10 -17.61 -9.76
CA GLU A 81 4.98 -17.08 -10.52
C GLU A 81 4.58 -15.71 -9.98
N LEU A 82 4.18 -14.81 -10.88
CA LEU A 82 3.73 -13.49 -10.49
C LEU A 82 2.51 -13.63 -9.58
N PRO A 83 2.52 -13.05 -8.37
CA PRO A 83 1.37 -13.08 -7.48
C PRO A 83 0.15 -12.49 -8.17
N ARG A 84 -1.06 -12.96 -7.86
CA ARG A 84 -2.26 -12.43 -8.55
C ARG A 84 -2.67 -11.09 -7.98
N HIS A 85 -2.59 -10.93 -6.67
CA HIS A 85 -3.03 -9.73 -5.97
C HIS A 85 -2.12 -9.41 -4.79
N VAL A 86 -2.16 -8.15 -4.38
CA VAL A 86 -1.54 -7.67 -3.14
C VAL A 86 -2.58 -6.93 -2.33
N PHE A 87 -2.66 -7.24 -1.04
CA PHE A 87 -3.37 -6.39 -0.09
C PHE A 87 -2.43 -5.27 0.36
N VAL A 88 -2.91 -4.04 0.25
CA VAL A 88 -2.26 -2.82 0.71
C VAL A 88 -3.02 -2.34 1.94
N LEU A 89 -2.32 -2.19 3.06
CA LEU A 89 -2.88 -1.77 4.33
C LEU A 89 -2.19 -0.48 4.76
N THR A 90 -2.99 0.49 5.17
CA THR A 90 -2.50 1.81 5.60
C THR A 90 -3.33 2.32 6.75
N ARG A 91 -2.68 2.85 7.80
CA ARG A 91 -3.38 3.52 8.90
C ARG A 91 -3.47 5.01 8.60
N VAL A 92 -4.68 5.56 8.63
CA VAL A 92 -4.90 6.99 8.37
C VAL A 92 -4.57 7.79 9.63
N LYS A 93 -3.73 8.82 9.49
CA LYS A 93 -3.38 9.79 10.53
C LYS A 93 -4.67 10.40 11.13
N ASP A 94 -4.63 10.74 12.42
CA ASP A 94 -5.70 11.29 13.27
C ASP A 94 -6.90 10.39 13.58
N SER A 95 -7.42 9.65 12.61
CA SER A 95 -8.56 8.74 12.84
C SER A 95 -8.10 7.38 13.35
N ALA A 96 -6.88 6.97 12.97
CA ALA A 96 -6.32 5.63 13.16
C ALA A 96 -7.11 4.52 12.45
N ASN A 97 -8.08 4.89 11.59
CA ASN A 97 -8.86 3.96 10.79
C ASN A 97 -7.95 3.21 9.81
N LEU A 98 -8.25 1.94 9.60
CA LEU A 98 -7.53 1.09 8.66
C LEU A 98 -8.13 1.21 7.26
N LEU A 99 -7.30 1.62 6.30
CA LEU A 99 -7.57 1.47 4.87
C LEU A 99 -7.03 0.12 4.41
N VAL A 100 -7.85 -0.65 3.69
CA VAL A 100 -7.43 -1.88 3.02
C VAL A 100 -7.82 -1.80 1.55
N ARG A 101 -6.88 -2.16 0.66
CA ARG A 101 -7.10 -2.30 -0.77
C ARG A 101 -6.53 -3.62 -1.27
N LYS A 102 -7.26 -4.31 -2.14
CA LYS A 102 -6.79 -5.51 -2.84
C LYS A 102 -6.52 -5.14 -4.28
N LEU A 103 -5.25 -5.08 -4.66
CA LEU A 103 -4.81 -4.62 -5.98
C LEU A 103 -4.34 -5.80 -6.84
N PRO A 104 -4.79 -5.92 -8.09
CA PRO A 104 -4.22 -6.90 -9.02
C PRO A 104 -2.77 -6.55 -9.33
N VAL A 105 -1.91 -7.55 -9.38
CA VAL A 105 -0.52 -7.35 -9.81
C VAL A 105 -0.49 -7.25 -11.33
N LEU A 106 0.05 -6.14 -11.83
CA LEU A 106 0.12 -5.86 -13.26
C LEU A 106 1.46 -6.30 -13.87
N GLY A 107 2.52 -6.36 -13.06
CA GLY A 107 3.86 -6.71 -13.51
C GLY A 107 4.94 -6.43 -12.48
N ILE A 108 6.19 -6.51 -12.95
CA ILE A 108 7.40 -6.20 -12.18
C ILE A 108 8.11 -5.01 -12.84
N LYS A 109 8.58 -4.06 -12.03
CA LYS A 109 9.31 -2.86 -12.45
C LYS A 109 10.49 -2.57 -11.54
N ASP A 110 11.32 -1.61 -11.93
CA ASP A 110 12.43 -1.13 -11.09
C ASP A 110 11.95 -0.34 -9.86
N TRP A 111 10.75 0.23 -9.94
CA TRP A 111 10.10 1.01 -8.87
C TRP A 111 8.80 0.32 -8.44
N LEU A 112 8.36 0.61 -7.22
CA LEU A 112 7.04 0.20 -6.74
C LEU A 112 6.00 1.22 -7.22
N LEU A 113 5.09 0.79 -8.09
CA LEU A 113 4.05 1.65 -8.67
C LEU A 113 2.67 1.19 -8.19
N ILE A 114 1.89 2.11 -7.65
CA ILE A 114 0.53 1.86 -7.16
C ILE A 114 -0.46 2.74 -7.90
N TYR A 115 -1.51 2.10 -8.43
CA TYR A 115 -2.64 2.76 -9.07
C TYR A 115 -3.86 2.56 -8.17
N GLU A 116 -4.20 3.57 -7.36
CA GLU A 116 -5.40 3.54 -6.50
C GLU A 116 -5.78 4.95 -6.04
N ASP A 117 -7.02 5.36 -6.33
CA ASP A 117 -7.47 6.75 -6.12
C ASP A 117 -7.50 7.16 -4.64
N THR A 118 -7.94 6.28 -3.74
CA THR A 118 -8.09 6.62 -2.32
C THR A 118 -6.73 6.85 -1.66
N LEU A 119 -5.82 5.90 -1.87
CA LEU A 119 -4.46 5.92 -1.38
C LEU A 119 -3.72 7.13 -1.95
N PHE A 120 -3.88 7.40 -3.25
CA PHE A 120 -3.32 8.58 -3.89
C PHE A 120 -3.81 9.88 -3.22
N LEU A 121 -5.12 10.06 -3.04
CA LEU A 121 -5.69 11.26 -2.43
C LEU A 121 -5.27 11.43 -0.96
N LEU A 122 -5.12 10.33 -0.21
CA LEU A 122 -4.60 10.36 1.15
C LEU A 122 -3.12 10.76 1.17
N ALA A 123 -2.33 10.29 0.21
CA ALA A 123 -0.91 10.62 0.11
C ALA A 123 -0.67 12.09 -0.28
N VAL A 124 -1.48 12.63 -1.22
CA VAL A 124 -1.48 14.06 -1.57
C VAL A 124 -1.74 14.93 -0.34
N LYS A 125 -2.53 14.44 0.60
CA LYS A 125 -2.87 15.13 1.86
C LYS A 125 -1.95 14.75 3.02
N ASP A 126 -0.88 14.01 2.76
CA ASP A 126 0.07 13.47 3.75
C ASP A 126 -0.60 12.77 4.94
N ARG A 127 -1.63 11.95 4.67
CA ARG A 127 -2.51 11.35 5.70
C ARG A 127 -2.07 9.99 6.21
N TYR A 128 -0.88 9.54 5.86
CA TYR A 128 -0.28 8.32 6.39
C TYR A 128 1.23 8.36 6.19
N ASP A 129 1.95 7.57 6.97
CA ASP A 129 3.41 7.46 6.99
C ASP A 129 3.87 6.00 6.96
N GLU A 130 2.94 5.05 6.97
CA GLU A 130 3.22 3.62 6.95
C GLU A 130 2.34 2.92 5.92
N ILE A 131 2.94 2.00 5.16
CA ILE A 131 2.23 1.15 4.21
C ILE A 131 2.73 -0.30 4.34
N GLU A 132 1.78 -1.22 4.50
CA GLU A 132 2.03 -2.65 4.58
C GLU A 132 1.47 -3.35 3.33
N PHE A 133 2.25 -4.28 2.80
CA PHE A 133 1.87 -5.12 1.67
C PHE A 133 1.83 -6.58 2.09
N ARG A 134 0.74 -7.27 1.73
CA ARG A 134 0.57 -8.73 1.83
C ARG A 134 0.33 -9.32 0.47
N VAL A 135 1.32 -10.08 0.00
CA VAL A 135 1.32 -10.69 -1.33
C VAL A 135 0.71 -12.09 -1.24
N VAL A 136 -0.19 -12.41 -2.18
CA VAL A 136 -0.86 -13.72 -2.31
C VAL A 136 -0.64 -14.31 -3.69
#